data_AF-A0A7Y1UBK9-F1
#
_entry.id   AF-A0A7Y1UBK9-F1
#
_cell.length_a   1.000
_cell.length_b   1.000
_cell.length_c   1.000
_cell.angle_alpha   90.00
_cell.angle_beta   90.00
_cell.angle_gamma   90.00
#
_symmetry.space_group_name_H-M   'P 1'
#
loop_
_entity.id
_entity.type
_entity.pdbx_description
1 polymer ?
#
loop_
_entity_poly.entity_id
_entity_poly.type
_entity_poly.pdbx_seq_one_letter_code
_entity_poly.pdbx_strand_id
1 'polypeptide(L)'
;MKNILFLSMLVACFFLPNNLSAQNDADALRLSNIQFGSTARSLSLAGAMGALGADFSTFSNNPAGIGIYRKSEFTFSPLITSRTAKSDYLGNSNELSQTPFGIGNAGLVYAAPLQGGSLWKSINYGFGYNRLNTFKQEFGGAGANKTSSLLDGWIA
;
A
#
# COMPACT_ATOMS: atom_id res chain seq x y z
N MET A 1 -27.91 30.42 -15.12
CA MET A 1 -26.88 29.73 -14.30
C MET A 1 -27.29 28.32 -13.89
N LYS A 2 -28.50 28.11 -13.33
CA LYS A 2 -28.99 26.80 -12.89
C LYS A 2 -28.97 25.69 -13.97
N ASN A 3 -29.25 26.05 -15.23
CA ASN A 3 -29.29 25.09 -16.35
C ASN A 3 -27.89 24.69 -16.86
N ILE A 4 -26.87 25.56 -16.71
CA ILE A 4 -25.49 25.28 -17.10
C ILE A 4 -24.82 24.36 -16.07
N LEU A 5 -25.09 24.57 -14.78
CA LEU A 5 -24.67 23.67 -13.70
C LEU A 5 -25.27 22.27 -13.84
N PHE A 6 -26.54 22.20 -14.26
CA PHE A 6 -27.21 20.93 -14.51
C PHE A 6 -26.60 20.19 -15.71
N LEU A 7 -26.30 20.91 -16.79
CA LEU A 7 -25.67 20.34 -17.99
C LEU A 7 -24.22 19.88 -17.71
N SER A 8 -23.45 20.64 -16.93
CA SER A 8 -22.08 20.25 -16.55
C SER A 8 -22.06 19.00 -15.67
N MET A 9 -23.04 18.85 -14.79
CA MET A 9 -23.20 17.66 -13.93
C MET A 9 -23.57 16.42 -14.76
N LEU A 10 -24.42 16.58 -15.78
CA LEU A 10 -24.81 15.48 -16.68
C LEU A 10 -23.64 14.99 -17.54
N VAL A 11 -22.84 15.93 -18.06
CA VAL A 11 -21.63 15.63 -18.84
C VAL A 11 -20.58 14.94 -17.97
N ALA A 12 -20.39 15.38 -16.72
CA ALA A 12 -19.47 14.75 -15.77
C ALA A 12 -19.86 13.29 -15.45
N CYS A 13 -21.15 12.99 -15.29
CA CYS A 13 -21.63 11.63 -15.09
C CYS A 13 -21.42 10.71 -16.31
N PHE A 14 -21.46 11.26 -17.53
CA PHE A 14 -21.26 10.49 -18.76
C PHE A 14 -19.79 10.08 -18.98
N PHE A 15 -18.84 10.86 -18.46
CA PHE A 15 -17.41 10.55 -18.50
C PHE A 15 -16.94 9.66 -17.34
N LEU A 16 -17.84 9.20 -16.46
CA LEU A 16 -17.49 8.18 -15.49
C LEU A 16 -17.20 6.86 -16.22
N PRO A 17 -16.05 6.21 -15.97
CA PRO A 17 -15.72 4.97 -16.63
C PRO A 17 -16.71 3.85 -16.22
N ASN A 18 -17.39 3.25 -17.21
CA ASN A 18 -18.34 2.14 -17.05
C ASN A 18 -17.66 0.77 -16.79
N ASN A 19 -16.49 0.75 -16.16
CA ASN A 19 -15.82 -0.50 -15.81
C ASN A 19 -16.40 -1.05 -14.51
N LEU A 20 -17.59 -1.64 -14.59
CA LEU A 20 -18.15 -2.45 -13.51
C LEU A 20 -17.38 -3.77 -13.46
N SER A 21 -16.24 -3.77 -12.79
CA SER A 21 -15.57 -4.99 -12.37
C SER A 21 -16.25 -5.46 -11.08
N ALA A 22 -16.80 -6.67 -11.06
CA ALA A 22 -17.28 -7.25 -9.82
C ALA A 22 -16.09 -7.43 -8.87
N GLN A 23 -16.14 -6.77 -7.71
CA GLN A 23 -15.20 -6.97 -6.61
C GLN A 23 -15.88 -7.87 -5.58
N ASN A 24 -15.13 -8.81 -5.02
CA ASN A 24 -15.61 -9.62 -3.91
C ASN A 24 -15.12 -9.07 -2.56
N ASP A 25 -15.69 -9.60 -1.49
CA ASP A 25 -15.28 -9.37 -0.10
C ASP A 25 -13.79 -9.67 0.13
N ALA A 26 -13.24 -10.70 -0.54
CA ALA A 26 -11.82 -11.03 -0.46
C ALA A 26 -10.90 -9.94 -1.05
N ASP A 27 -11.31 -9.30 -2.15
CA ASP A 27 -10.58 -8.18 -2.76
C ASP A 27 -10.63 -6.95 -1.85
N ALA A 28 -11.81 -6.66 -1.28
CA ALA A 28 -11.98 -5.57 -0.32
C ALA A 28 -11.08 -5.79 0.92
N LEU A 29 -11.07 -7.00 1.47
CA LEU A 29 -10.20 -7.36 2.60
C LEU A 29 -8.71 -7.25 2.24
N ARG A 30 -8.31 -7.77 1.07
CA ARG A 30 -6.91 -7.74 0.61
C ARG A 30 -6.40 -6.31 0.43
N LEU A 31 -7.23 -5.41 -0.09
CA LEU A 31 -6.87 -4.00 -0.28
C LEU A 31 -6.95 -3.18 1.02
N SER A 32 -7.83 -3.57 1.95
CA SER A 32 -7.96 -2.90 3.25
C SER A 32 -6.79 -3.18 4.19
N ASN A 33 -6.12 -4.33 4.04
CA ASN A 33 -4.93 -4.66 4.81
C ASN A 33 -3.71 -3.91 4.28
N ILE A 34 -3.47 -2.73 4.85
CA ILE A 34 -2.25 -1.95 4.64
C ILE A 34 -1.13 -2.45 5.56
N GLN A 35 0.08 -2.57 5.01
CA GLN A 35 1.26 -2.87 5.82
C GLN A 35 1.86 -1.58 6.36
N PHE A 36 2.29 -1.62 7.63
CA PHE A 36 3.05 -0.55 8.25
C PHE A 36 4.52 -0.63 7.82
N GLY A 37 5.16 0.53 7.64
CA GLY A 37 6.57 0.62 7.28
C GLY A 37 6.81 0.71 5.78
N SER A 38 7.04 1.94 5.31
CA SER A 38 7.43 2.24 3.92
C SER A 38 8.88 2.73 3.85
N THR A 39 9.33 3.51 4.84
CA THR A 39 10.74 3.88 5.03
C THR A 39 11.48 2.83 5.85
N ALA A 40 12.80 2.74 5.69
CA ALA A 40 13.62 1.83 6.49
C ALA A 40 13.49 2.10 8.00
N ARG A 41 13.49 3.37 8.42
CA ARG A 41 13.31 3.79 9.82
C ARG A 41 11.98 3.33 10.39
N SER A 42 10.88 3.56 9.66
CA SER A 42 9.56 3.12 10.09
C SER A 42 9.43 1.61 10.15
N LEU A 43 10.06 0.88 9.23
CA LEU A 43 10.04 -0.58 9.20
C LEU A 43 10.87 -1.19 10.34
N SER A 44 12.07 -0.65 10.61
CA SER A 44 12.91 -1.08 11.74
C SER A 44 12.25 -0.92 13.10
N LEU A 45 11.27 -0.01 13.20
CA LEU A 45 10.49 0.24 14.42
C LEU A 45 9.08 -0.38 14.35
N ALA A 46 8.87 -1.35 13.46
CA ALA A 46 7.61 -2.08 13.30
C ALA A 46 6.38 -1.15 13.15
N GLY A 47 6.54 -0.01 12.47
CA GLY A 47 5.45 0.96 12.24
C GLY A 47 5.25 2.00 13.35
N ALA A 48 6.02 1.98 14.43
CA ALA A 48 5.84 2.90 15.56
C ALA A 48 5.96 4.40 15.20
N MET A 49 6.61 4.71 14.07
CA MET A 49 6.69 6.09 13.55
C MET A 49 5.33 6.71 13.28
N GLY A 50 4.28 5.91 13.02
CA GLY A 50 2.91 6.43 12.88
C GLY A 50 2.42 7.22 14.10
N ALA A 51 2.91 6.89 15.29
CA ALA A 51 2.62 7.63 16.52
C ALA A 51 3.64 8.74 16.80
N LEU A 52 4.93 8.52 16.53
CA LEU A 52 6.00 9.48 16.84
C LEU A 52 6.03 10.68 15.86
N GLY A 53 5.69 10.46 14.59
CA GLY A 53 5.82 11.46 13.52
C GLY A 53 7.24 11.60 12.98
N ALA A 54 7.49 12.67 12.23
CA ALA A 54 8.80 13.03 11.66
C ALA A 54 9.50 11.92 10.84
N ASP A 55 8.70 11.07 10.20
CA ASP A 55 9.13 10.09 9.19
C ASP A 55 8.20 10.19 7.98
N PHE A 56 8.72 10.07 6.76
CA PHE A 56 7.90 10.26 5.56
C PHE A 56 6.83 9.15 5.41
N SER A 57 6.98 8.01 6.07
CA SER A 57 5.94 6.97 6.14
C SER A 57 4.66 7.46 6.84
N THR A 58 4.80 8.42 7.75
CA THR A 58 3.66 9.00 8.47
C THR A 58 2.72 9.76 7.53
N PHE A 59 3.22 10.26 6.40
CA PHE A 59 2.39 10.93 5.39
C PHE A 59 1.18 10.09 4.95
N SER A 60 1.33 8.76 4.90
CA SER A 60 0.23 7.86 4.50
C SER A 60 -0.56 7.26 5.66
N ASN A 61 0.09 6.98 6.81
CA ASN A 61 -0.59 6.33 7.94
C ASN A 61 -1.18 7.33 8.95
N ASN A 62 -0.52 8.47 9.15
CA ASN A 62 -0.95 9.56 10.05
C ASN A 62 -0.43 10.92 9.54
N PRO A 63 -1.19 11.62 8.67
CA PRO A 63 -0.77 12.89 8.09
C PRO A 63 -0.44 14.00 9.09
N ALA A 64 -0.92 13.93 10.34
CA ALA A 64 -0.52 14.89 11.37
C ALA A 64 0.97 14.77 11.76
N GLY A 65 1.58 13.60 11.55
CA GLY A 65 3.00 13.34 11.82
C GLY A 65 3.96 14.20 11.00
N ILE A 66 3.50 14.72 9.86
CA ILE A 66 4.28 15.64 9.02
C ILE A 66 4.49 16.97 9.75
N GLY A 67 3.57 17.38 10.63
CA GLY A 67 3.67 18.59 11.46
C GLY A 67 4.87 18.59 12.41
N ILE A 68 5.42 17.41 12.71
CA ILE A 68 6.56 17.24 13.62
C ILE A 68 7.90 17.55 12.92
N TYR A 69 7.94 17.54 11.58
CA TYR A 69 9.13 17.94 10.84
C TYR A 69 9.52 19.39 11.18
N ARG A 70 10.78 19.56 11.58
CA ARG A 70 11.38 20.86 11.92
C ARG A 70 12.22 21.45 10.81
N LYS A 71 12.58 20.64 9.82
CA LYS A 71 13.43 20.98 8.68
C LYS A 71 12.93 20.24 7.46
N SER A 72 13.21 20.80 6.29
CA SER A 72 12.95 20.13 5.02
C SER A 72 13.85 18.89 4.89
N GLU A 73 13.28 17.78 4.44
CA GLU A 73 13.96 16.49 4.31
C GLU A 73 13.64 15.87 2.96
N PHE A 74 14.65 15.29 2.31
CA PHE A 74 14.45 14.36 1.21
C PHE A 74 14.69 12.94 1.72
N THR A 75 13.76 12.04 1.42
CA THR A 75 13.78 10.65 1.86
C THR A 75 13.75 9.73 0.65
N PHE A 76 14.63 8.75 0.61
CA PHE A 76 14.59 7.64 -0.34
C PHE A 76 14.87 6.34 0.41
N SER A 77 13.98 5.35 0.29
CA SER A 77 14.13 4.04 0.93
C SER A 77 13.89 2.92 -0.07
N PRO A 78 14.95 2.23 -0.53
CA PRO A 78 14.79 0.99 -1.27
C PRO A 78 14.20 -0.10 -0.37
N LEU A 79 13.55 -1.07 -0.99
CA LEU A 79 12.88 -2.17 -0.31
C LEU A 79 13.33 -3.50 -0.93
N ILE A 80 13.91 -4.36 -0.12
CA ILE A 80 14.19 -5.76 -0.46
C ILE A 80 13.34 -6.60 0.47
N THR A 81 12.48 -7.45 -0.10
CA THR A 81 11.69 -8.41 0.68
C THR A 81 12.09 -9.81 0.28
N SER A 82 12.17 -10.74 1.23
CA SER A 82 12.25 -12.17 0.96
C SER A 82 10.88 -12.79 1.20
N ARG A 83 10.44 -13.64 0.26
CA ARG A 83 9.15 -14.33 0.29
C ARG A 83 9.36 -15.79 -0.05
N THR A 84 8.82 -16.68 0.76
CA THR A 84 8.87 -18.12 0.51
C THR A 84 7.46 -18.67 0.52
N ALA A 85 7.06 -19.28 -0.59
CA ALA A 85 5.79 -19.99 -0.73
C ALA A 85 6.07 -21.50 -0.66
N LYS A 86 5.48 -22.18 0.32
CA LYS A 86 5.54 -23.63 0.44
C LYS A 86 4.18 -24.20 0.06
N SER A 87 4.19 -25.19 -0.83
CA SER A 87 3.00 -25.94 -1.24
C SER A 87 3.20 -27.42 -0.94
N ASP A 88 2.25 -28.03 -0.26
CA ASP A 88 2.27 -29.46 0.05
C ASP A 88 1.10 -30.14 -0.67
N TYR A 89 1.39 -31.14 -1.52
CA TYR A 89 0.38 -31.87 -2.27
C TYR A 89 0.68 -33.38 -2.30
N LEU A 90 -0.21 -34.17 -1.68
CA LEU A 90 -0.10 -35.64 -1.60
C LEU A 90 1.29 -36.13 -1.13
N GLY A 91 1.86 -35.45 -0.13
CA GLY A 91 3.19 -35.77 0.41
C GLY A 91 4.37 -35.22 -0.40
N ASN A 92 4.13 -34.56 -1.54
CA ASN A 92 5.16 -33.80 -2.24
C ASN A 92 5.15 -32.35 -1.76
N SER A 93 6.23 -31.95 -1.10
CA SER A 93 6.48 -30.57 -0.70
C SER A 93 7.29 -29.86 -1.77
N ASN A 94 6.83 -28.67 -2.18
CA ASN A 94 7.58 -27.77 -3.05
C ASN A 94 7.74 -26.43 -2.35
N GLU A 95 8.91 -25.81 -2.51
CA GLU A 95 9.21 -24.50 -1.97
C GLU A 95 9.67 -23.57 -3.09
N LEU A 96 9.08 -22.39 -3.16
CA LEU A 96 9.46 -21.32 -4.07
C LEU A 96 9.86 -20.08 -3.26
N SER A 97 11.14 -19.72 -3.34
CA SER A 97 11.70 -18.55 -2.65
C SER A 97 12.02 -17.43 -3.66
N GLN A 98 11.63 -16.20 -3.32
CA GLN A 98 11.78 -15.02 -4.16
C GLN A 98 12.27 -13.81 -3.34
N THR A 99 13.18 -13.04 -3.92
CA THR A 99 13.73 -11.82 -3.29
C THR A 99 13.53 -10.60 -4.19
N PRO A 100 12.29 -10.12 -4.37
CA PRO A 100 12.05 -8.96 -5.21
C PRO A 100 12.66 -7.69 -4.62
N PHE A 101 13.35 -6.94 -5.48
CA PHE A 101 13.74 -5.56 -5.23
C PHE A 101 12.58 -4.61 -5.60
N GLY A 102 12.46 -3.52 -4.85
CA GLY A 102 11.55 -2.43 -5.16
C GLY A 102 11.90 -1.14 -4.42
N ILE A 103 11.07 -0.13 -4.60
CA ILE A 103 11.16 1.13 -3.87
C ILE A 103 10.06 1.11 -2.81
N GLY A 104 10.45 1.22 -1.55
CA GLY A 104 9.51 1.34 -0.43
C GLY A 104 8.99 2.75 -0.34
N ASN A 105 9.89 3.73 -0.43
CA ASN A 105 9.59 5.14 -0.22
C ASN A 105 10.45 6.08 -1.07
N ALA A 106 9.86 7.18 -1.54
CA ALA A 106 10.60 8.33 -2.05
C ALA A 106 9.78 9.60 -1.78
N GLY A 107 10.36 10.61 -1.16
CA GLY A 107 9.58 11.76 -0.72
C GLY A 107 10.40 12.98 -0.38
N LEU A 108 9.72 14.12 -0.40
CA LEU A 108 10.24 15.40 0.03
C LEU A 108 9.25 16.01 1.01
N VAL A 109 9.77 16.47 2.15
CA VAL A 109 9.06 17.34 3.08
C VAL A 109 9.71 18.70 3.03
N TYR A 110 8.91 19.74 2.83
CA TYR A 110 9.31 21.13 3.00
C TYR A 110 8.71 21.65 4.31
N ALA A 111 9.57 22.06 5.24
CA ALA A 111 9.14 22.60 6.52
C ALA A 111 9.30 24.12 6.55
N ALA A 112 8.18 24.84 6.71
CA ALA A 112 8.15 26.29 6.83
C ALA A 112 7.79 26.70 8.28
N PRO A 113 8.77 26.87 9.17
CA PRO A 113 8.51 27.36 10.52
C PRO A 113 8.01 28.81 10.46
N LEU A 114 6.94 29.10 11.21
CA LEU A 114 6.38 30.45 11.30
C LEU A 114 7.01 31.18 12.48
N GLN A 115 7.42 32.42 12.27
CA GLN A 115 7.97 33.29 13.32
C GLN A 115 6.90 34.28 13.80
N GLY A 116 6.94 34.69 15.08
CA GLY A 116 6.18 35.84 15.58
C GLY A 116 4.84 35.56 16.27
N GLY A 117 4.84 34.84 17.40
CA GLY A 117 3.70 34.81 18.34
C GLY A 117 2.41 34.11 17.85
N SER A 118 2.37 33.65 16.61
CA SER A 118 1.22 32.92 16.04
C SER A 118 0.91 31.63 16.83
N LEU A 119 -0.38 31.28 16.87
CA LEU A 119 -0.88 29.98 17.30
C LEU A 119 -0.27 28.85 16.47
N TRP A 120 -0.02 29.10 15.18
CA TRP A 120 0.56 28.13 14.26
C TRP A 120 2.09 28.20 14.35
N LYS A 121 2.73 27.06 14.61
CA LYS A 121 4.19 26.96 14.79
C LYS A 121 4.95 26.68 13.48
N SER A 122 4.34 25.95 12.57
CA SER A 122 4.90 25.60 11.27
C SER A 122 3.81 25.25 10.28
N ILE A 123 4.13 25.37 9.00
CA ILE A 123 3.37 24.79 7.90
C ILE A 123 4.31 23.86 7.16
N ASN A 124 3.93 22.59 7.04
CA ASN A 124 4.76 21.58 6.39
C ASN A 124 4.03 21.03 5.17
N TYR A 125 4.74 20.91 4.06
CA TYR A 125 4.26 20.35 2.81
C TYR A 125 5.03 19.07 2.53
N GLY A 126 4.34 18.00 2.14
CA GLY A 126 4.96 16.75 1.74
C GLY A 126 4.52 16.35 0.34
N PHE A 127 5.46 15.88 -0.47
CA PHE A 127 5.18 15.28 -1.76
C PHE A 127 6.01 14.02 -1.92
N GLY A 128 5.40 12.94 -2.41
CA GLY A 128 6.13 11.72 -2.72
C GLY A 128 5.26 10.48 -2.77
N TYR A 129 5.94 9.36 -2.66
CA TYR A 129 5.44 8.02 -2.85
C TYR A 129 5.74 7.16 -1.62
N ASN A 130 4.71 6.50 -1.13
CA ASN A 130 4.75 5.51 -0.07
C ASN A 130 4.11 4.21 -0.57
N ARG A 131 4.86 3.11 -0.57
CA ARG A 131 4.30 1.79 -0.86
C ARG A 131 3.54 1.27 0.36
N LEU A 132 2.23 1.08 0.24
CA LEU A 132 1.36 0.61 1.33
C LEU A 132 1.24 -0.91 1.40
N ASN A 133 1.29 -1.58 0.25
CA ASN A 133 1.23 -3.03 0.17
C ASN A 133 1.83 -3.52 -1.16
N THR A 134 2.00 -4.83 -1.29
CA THR A 134 2.46 -5.49 -2.51
C THR A 134 1.80 -6.84 -2.74
N PHE A 135 1.11 -6.94 -3.88
CA PHE A 135 0.44 -8.14 -4.35
C PHE A 135 1.29 -8.98 -5.30
N LYS A 136 2.59 -8.66 -5.42
CA LYS A 136 3.54 -9.48 -6.16
C LYS A 136 3.87 -10.73 -5.35
N GLN A 137 3.18 -11.81 -5.63
CA GLN A 137 3.40 -13.12 -5.04
C GLN A 137 3.33 -14.17 -6.14
N GLU A 138 4.31 -15.06 -6.16
CA GLU A 138 4.30 -16.26 -6.99
C GLU A 138 4.20 -17.47 -6.07
N PHE A 139 3.40 -18.43 -6.48
CA PHE A 139 3.30 -19.72 -5.82
C PHE A 139 3.12 -20.77 -6.91
N GLY A 140 3.67 -21.95 -6.68
CA GLY A 140 3.61 -23.05 -7.62
C GLY A 140 3.80 -24.36 -6.87
N GLY A 141 3.15 -25.39 -7.36
CA GLY A 141 3.26 -26.74 -6.81
C GLY A 141 2.99 -27.75 -7.90
N ALA A 142 3.76 -28.84 -7.90
CA ALA A 142 3.57 -29.95 -8.80
C ALA A 142 3.59 -31.25 -8.00
N GLY A 143 2.74 -32.20 -8.38
CA GLY A 143 2.71 -33.54 -7.80
C GLY A 143 1.75 -34.45 -8.55
N ALA A 144 2.08 -35.74 -8.58
CA ALA A 144 1.24 -36.73 -9.24
C ALA A 144 0.09 -37.16 -8.32
N ASN A 145 -1.15 -37.01 -8.77
CA ASN A 145 -2.32 -37.53 -8.08
C ASN A 145 -2.66 -38.94 -8.60
N LYS A 146 -2.59 -39.93 -7.71
CA LYS A 146 -2.96 -41.33 -8.00
C LYS A 146 -4.18 -41.80 -7.20
N THR A 147 -4.72 -40.96 -6.32
CA THR A 147 -5.72 -41.34 -5.31
C THR A 147 -7.08 -40.70 -5.51
N SER A 148 -7.17 -39.60 -6.27
CA SER A 148 -8.43 -38.89 -6.51
C SER A 148 -8.46 -38.27 -7.90
N SER A 149 -9.65 -38.04 -8.43
CA SER A 149 -9.87 -37.33 -9.69
C SER A 149 -10.72 -36.08 -9.48
N LEU A 150 -10.55 -35.06 -10.33
CA LEU A 150 -11.44 -33.90 -10.37
C LEU A 150 -12.90 -34.29 -10.65
N LEU A 151 -13.13 -35.44 -11.28
CA LEU A 151 -14.46 -35.99 -11.54
C LEU A 151 -15.17 -36.51 -10.28
N ASP A 152 -14.43 -36.90 -9.24
CA ASP A 152 -15.02 -37.43 -8.00
C ASP A 152 -15.83 -36.36 -7.24
N GLY A 153 -15.55 -35.07 -7.45
CA GLY A 153 -16.29 -33.96 -6.85
C GLY A 153 -17.65 -33.66 -7.51
N TRP A 154 -17.94 -34.23 -8.68
CA TRP A 154 -19.15 -33.94 -9.46
C TRP A 154 -20.10 -35.13 -9.60
N ILE A 155 -19.72 -36.31 -9.10
CA ILE A 155 -20.50 -37.56 -9.23
C ILE A 155 -21.05 -38.01 -7.85
N ALA A 156 -21.05 -37.13 -6.85
CA ALA A 156 -21.64 -37.37 -5.53
C ALA A 156 -23.13 -36.97 -5.48
#